data_AF-A3WFW7-F1
#
_entry.id   AF-A3WFW7-F1
#
_cell.length_a   1.000
_cell.length_b   1.000
_cell.length_c   1.000
_cell.angle_alpha   90.00
_cell.angle_beta   90.00
_cell.angle_gamma   90.00
#
_symmetry.space_group_name_H-M   'P 1'
#
loop_
_entity.id
_entity.type
_entity.pdbx_description
1 polymer ?
#
loop_
_entity_poly.entity_id
_entity_poly.type
_entity_poly.pdbx_seq_one_letter_code
_entity_poly.pdbx_strand_id
1 'polypeptide(L)'
;MPINGTFKPTDVYAILSCVIAALIAIFMLGIVNFALHSAVLSSGHRLLGQMPSFVQALGGRLTLLAEFLVLLAAMLLVANGWQGFAWAYGAYSALNAVSAWLILSGRI
;
A
#
# COMPACT_ATOMS: atom_id res chain seq x y z
N MET A 1 -27.56 -22.79 14.93
CA MET A 1 -26.77 -22.23 16.05
C MET A 1 -26.23 -23.39 16.89
N PRO A 2 -24.95 -23.79 16.77
CA PRO A 2 -24.29 -24.52 17.84
C PRO A 2 -23.78 -23.49 18.86
N ILE A 3 -24.28 -23.59 20.09
CA ILE A 3 -24.06 -22.64 21.19
C ILE A 3 -22.82 -22.98 22.02
N ASN A 4 -22.05 -24.02 21.65
CA ASN A 4 -20.89 -24.53 22.40
C ASN A 4 -19.81 -25.09 21.46
N GLY A 5 -19.31 -24.29 20.53
CA GLY A 5 -18.05 -24.60 19.84
C GLY A 5 -16.90 -24.14 20.73
N THR A 6 -16.23 -25.06 21.42
CA THR A 6 -15.00 -24.74 22.16
C THR A 6 -13.97 -24.22 21.15
N PHE A 7 -13.61 -22.94 21.27
CA PHE A 7 -12.55 -22.34 20.48
C PHE A 7 -11.27 -23.14 20.72
N LYS A 8 -10.77 -23.81 19.68
CA LYS A 8 -9.62 -24.69 19.81
C LYS A 8 -8.35 -23.86 19.69
N PRO A 9 -7.25 -24.25 20.36
CA PRO A 9 -5.95 -23.60 20.17
C PRO A 9 -5.55 -23.50 18.69
N THR A 10 -5.90 -24.51 17.88
CA THR A 10 -5.68 -24.52 16.42
C THR A 10 -6.32 -23.33 15.71
N ASP A 11 -7.48 -22.86 16.19
CA ASP A 11 -8.20 -21.72 15.61
C ASP A 11 -7.45 -20.41 15.91
N VAL A 12 -6.86 -20.28 17.10
CA VAL A 12 -5.98 -19.15 17.47
C VAL A 12 -4.78 -19.09 16.55
N TYR A 13 -4.07 -20.21 16.39
CA TYR A 13 -2.85 -20.26 15.58
C TYR A 13 -3.16 -19.96 14.12
N ALA A 14 -4.26 -20.49 13.57
CA ALA A 14 -4.70 -20.21 12.22
C ALA A 14 -4.99 -18.71 12.02
N ILE A 15 -5.74 -18.08 12.93
CA ILE A 15 -6.03 -16.64 12.87
C ILE A 15 -4.74 -15.81 12.93
N LEU A 16 -3.85 -16.13 13.88
CA LEU A 16 -2.59 -15.41 14.06
C LEU A 16 -1.69 -15.55 12.82
N SER A 17 -1.55 -16.76 12.28
CA SER A 17 -0.77 -17.01 11.06
C SER A 17 -1.34 -16.26 9.85
N CYS A 18 -2.67 -16.22 9.68
CA CYS A 18 -3.32 -15.46 8.60
C CYS A 18 -3.08 -13.95 8.72
N VAL A 19 -3.19 -13.39 9.94
CA VAL A 19 -2.93 -11.96 10.19
C VAL A 19 -1.47 -11.63 9.89
N ILE A 20 -0.52 -12.45 10.36
CA ILE A 20 0.90 -12.26 10.07
C ILE A 20 1.17 -12.30 8.57
N ALA A 21 0.62 -13.29 7.86
CA ALA A 21 0.77 -13.39 6.40
C ALA A 21 0.20 -12.16 5.67
N ALA A 22 -0.97 -11.67 6.09
CA ALA A 22 -1.56 -10.46 5.53
C ALA A 22 -0.69 -9.22 5.77
N LEU A 23 -0.14 -9.05 6.97
CA LEU A 23 0.77 -7.93 7.29
C LEU A 23 2.05 -7.98 6.45
N ILE A 24 2.64 -9.16 6.27
CA ILE A 24 3.82 -9.34 5.40
C ILE A 24 3.48 -8.97 3.96
N ALA A 25 2.35 -9.46 3.44
CA ALA A 25 1.90 -9.14 2.08
C ALA A 25 1.68 -7.63 1.89
N ILE A 26 0.97 -6.97 2.81
CA ILE A 26 0.73 -5.52 2.78
C ILE A 26 2.05 -4.75 2.82
N PHE A 27 2.98 -5.15 3.69
CA PHE A 27 4.28 -4.49 3.79
C PHE A 27 5.10 -4.59 2.50
N MET A 28 5.11 -5.78 1.87
CA MET A 28 5.79 -5.97 0.58
C MET A 28 5.15 -5.15 -0.54
N LEU A 29 3.82 -5.08 -0.59
CA LEU A 29 3.09 -4.20 -1.50
C LEU A 29 3.45 -2.73 -1.26
N GLY A 30 3.61 -2.33 0.01
CA GLY A 30 4.13 -1.02 0.38
C GLY A 30 5.48 -0.73 -0.24
N ILE A 31 6.47 -1.62 -0.08
CA ILE A 31 7.80 -1.47 -0.69
C ILE A 31 7.68 -1.24 -2.19
N VAL A 32 6.84 -2.02 -2.87
CA VAL A 32 6.60 -1.88 -4.32
C VAL A 32 5.97 -0.52 -4.65
N ASN A 33 4.95 -0.09 -3.92
CA ASN A 33 4.31 1.22 -4.13
C ASN A 33 5.30 2.38 -3.92
N PHE A 34 6.11 2.34 -2.86
CA PHE A 34 7.16 3.34 -2.62
C PHE A 34 8.17 3.39 -3.76
N ALA A 35 8.61 2.23 -4.25
CA ALA A 35 9.53 2.14 -5.38
C ALA A 35 8.90 2.70 -6.67
N LEU A 36 7.63 2.38 -6.94
CA LEU A 36 6.88 2.89 -8.09
C LEU A 36 6.72 4.41 -8.04
N HIS A 37 6.30 4.96 -6.90
CA HIS A 37 6.19 6.42 -6.71
C HIS A 37 7.55 7.10 -6.84
N SER A 38 8.62 6.52 -6.28
CA SER A 38 9.97 7.04 -6.45
C SER A 38 10.41 7.01 -7.92
N ALA A 39 10.10 5.93 -8.65
CA ALA A 39 10.39 5.81 -10.08
C ALA A 39 9.62 6.83 -10.91
N VAL A 40 8.34 7.08 -10.60
CA VAL A 40 7.54 8.11 -11.26
C VAL A 40 8.14 9.49 -11.02
N LEU A 41 8.54 9.80 -9.78
CA LEU A 41 9.17 11.08 -9.44
C LEU A 41 10.53 11.28 -10.11
N SER A 42 11.33 10.21 -10.23
CA SER A 42 12.64 10.26 -10.90
C SER A 42 12.54 10.23 -12.42
N SER A 43 11.43 9.75 -12.98
CA SER A 43 11.24 9.61 -14.44
C SER A 43 11.21 10.94 -15.21
N GLY A 44 11.13 12.08 -14.51
CA GLY A 44 11.43 13.39 -15.09
C GLY A 44 10.63 13.76 -16.35
N HIS A 45 9.43 13.21 -16.52
CA HIS A 45 8.62 13.49 -17.70
C HIS A 45 8.30 14.99 -17.81
N ARG A 46 8.43 15.50 -19.03
CA ARG A 46 8.48 16.90 -19.47
C ARG A 46 7.31 17.80 -19.03
N LEU A 47 6.32 17.26 -18.31
CA LEU A 47 5.16 17.97 -17.77
C LEU A 47 5.47 18.78 -16.50
N LEU A 48 6.50 18.42 -15.73
CA LEU A 48 6.91 19.17 -14.52
C LEU A 48 8.03 20.18 -14.79
N GLY A 49 8.56 20.25 -16.01
CA GLY A 49 9.63 21.19 -16.41
C GLY A 49 9.23 22.67 -16.36
N GLN A 50 7.99 23.00 -16.01
CA GLN A 50 7.49 24.36 -15.84
C GLN A 50 7.20 24.75 -14.37
N MET A 51 7.35 23.84 -13.40
CA MET A 51 7.13 24.15 -11.99
C MET A 51 8.46 24.45 -11.27
N PRO A 52 8.49 25.39 -10.31
CA PRO A 52 9.68 25.65 -9.49
C PRO A 52 10.17 24.36 -8.83
N SER A 53 11.47 24.11 -8.86
CA SER A 53 12.11 22.91 -8.29
C SER A 53 11.70 22.63 -6.83
N PHE A 54 11.41 23.68 -6.06
CA PHE A 54 10.88 23.58 -4.71
C PHE A 54 9.50 22.91 -4.63
N VAL A 55 8.58 23.24 -5.54
CA VAL A 55 7.22 22.67 -5.60
C VAL A 55 7.28 21.20 -6.04
N GLN A 56 8.20 20.87 -6.94
CA GLN A 56 8.41 19.50 -7.41
C GLN A 56 8.98 18.60 -6.30
N ALA A 57 9.98 19.08 -5.56
CA ALA A 57 10.55 18.37 -4.43
C ALA A 57 9.54 18.19 -3.28
N LEU A 58 8.72 19.21 -3.02
CA LEU A 58 7.68 19.14 -1.99
C LEU A 58 6.55 18.19 -2.38
N GLY A 59 6.07 18.25 -3.62
CA GLY A 59 5.03 17.34 -4.14
C GLY A 59 5.47 15.87 -4.14
N GLY A 60 6.72 15.59 -4.47
CA GLY A 60 7.27 14.24 -4.39
C GLY A 60 7.32 13.70 -2.96
N ARG A 61 7.80 14.50 -2.00
CA ARG A 61 7.82 14.14 -0.59
C ARG A 61 6.43 13.92 0.00
N LEU A 62 5.47 14.76 -0.36
CA LEU A 62 4.08 14.63 0.09
C LEU A 62 3.44 13.34 -0.43
N THR A 63 3.74 12.94 -1.66
CA THR A 63 3.23 11.68 -2.23
C THR A 63 3.77 10.46 -1.49
N LEU A 64 5.06 10.44 -1.16
CA LEU A 64 5.66 9.35 -0.36
C LEU A 64 5.13 9.34 1.08
N LEU A 65 4.89 10.52 1.68
CA LEU A 65 4.28 10.61 3.01
C LEU A 65 2.84 10.09 2.99
N ALA A 66 2.06 10.43 1.96
CA ALA A 66 0.70 9.91 1.80
C ALA A 66 0.72 8.39 1.66
N GLU A 67 1.60 7.83 0.84
CA GLU A 67 1.77 6.37 0.71
C GLU A 67 2.10 5.72 2.06
N PHE A 68 3.01 6.34 2.84
CA PHE A 68 3.34 5.86 4.18
C PHE A 68 2.12 5.82 5.10
N LEU A 69 1.31 6.88 5.11
CA LEU A 69 0.13 6.96 5.97
C LEU A 69 -0.93 5.92 5.57
N VAL A 70 -1.13 5.69 4.27
CA VAL A 70 -2.07 4.67 3.78
C VAL A 70 -1.58 3.27 4.16
N LEU A 71 -0.30 2.96 3.95
CA LEU A 71 0.30 1.68 4.37
C LEU A 71 0.18 1.47 5.88
N LEU A 72 0.55 2.49 6.66
CA LEU A 72 0.49 2.45 8.12
C LEU A 72 -0.94 2.19 8.60
N ALA A 73 -1.92 2.91 8.04
CA ALA A 73 -3.32 2.73 8.38
C ALA A 73 -3.80 1.31 8.05
N ALA A 74 -3.46 0.78 6.87
CA ALA A 74 -3.83 -0.58 6.48
C ALA A 74 -3.24 -1.63 7.43
N MET A 75 -1.95 -1.52 7.78
CA MET A 75 -1.30 -2.45 8.70
C MET A 75 -1.91 -2.37 10.11
N LEU A 76 -2.15 -1.16 10.63
CA LEU A 76 -2.76 -0.97 11.95
C LEU A 76 -4.17 -1.56 12.00
N LEU A 77 -4.99 -1.32 10.97
CA LEU A 77 -6.35 -1.82 10.91
C LEU A 77 -6.38 -3.34 10.84
N VAL A 78 -5.56 -3.96 9.99
CA VAL A 78 -5.47 -5.43 9.89
C VAL A 78 -4.98 -6.05 11.19
N ALA A 79 -3.98 -5.45 11.84
CA ALA A 79 -3.49 -5.90 13.15
C ALA A 79 -4.55 -5.80 14.26
N ASN A 80 -5.51 -4.87 14.14
CA ASN A 80 -6.62 -4.69 15.07
C ASN A 80 -7.90 -5.44 14.65
N GLY A 81 -7.79 -6.42 13.74
CA GLY A 81 -8.90 -7.31 13.35
C GLY A 81 -9.73 -6.85 12.15
N TRP A 82 -9.41 -5.72 11.53
CA TRP A 82 -10.12 -5.20 10.35
C TRP A 82 -9.51 -5.77 9.06
N GLN A 83 -9.61 -7.10 8.90
CA GLN A 83 -8.95 -7.86 7.84
C GLN A 83 -9.34 -7.41 6.41
N GLY A 84 -10.53 -6.83 6.22
CA GLY A 84 -10.97 -6.30 4.92
C GLY A 84 -10.05 -5.22 4.35
N PHE A 85 -9.30 -4.51 5.21
CA PHE A 85 -8.33 -3.50 4.77
C PHE A 85 -7.10 -4.09 4.06
N ALA A 86 -6.80 -5.38 4.24
CA ALA A 86 -5.77 -6.04 3.43
C ALA A 86 -6.14 -6.05 1.94
N TRP A 87 -7.41 -6.32 1.63
CA TRP A 87 -7.92 -6.28 0.26
C TRP A 87 -8.03 -4.86 -0.27
N ALA A 88 -8.46 -3.92 0.57
CA ALA A 88 -8.51 -2.51 0.19
C ALA A 88 -7.12 -2.00 -0.20
N TYR A 89 -6.08 -2.33 0.59
CA TYR A 89 -4.71 -1.96 0.27
C TYR A 89 -4.20 -2.68 -0.98
N GLY A 90 -4.52 -3.96 -1.16
CA GLY A 90 -4.17 -4.71 -2.38
C GLY A 90 -4.77 -4.08 -3.65
N ALA A 91 -6.04 -3.70 -3.62
CA ALA A 91 -6.69 -3.00 -4.73
C ALA A 91 -6.07 -1.63 -4.99
N TYR A 92 -5.78 -0.88 -3.92
CA TYR A 92 -5.08 0.39 -3.99
C TYR A 92 -3.70 0.26 -4.65
N SER A 93 -2.88 -0.71 -4.23
CA SER A 93 -1.56 -0.98 -4.83
C SER A 93 -1.66 -1.39 -6.30
N ALA A 94 -2.67 -2.17 -6.69
CA ALA A 94 -2.90 -2.51 -8.10
C ALA A 94 -3.19 -1.27 -8.95
N LEU A 95 -4.01 -0.34 -8.45
CA LEU A 95 -4.28 0.93 -9.12
C LEU A 95 -3.04 1.82 -9.20
N ASN A 96 -2.21 1.86 -8.14
CA ASN A 96 -0.95 2.59 -8.15
C ASN A 96 0.03 2.01 -9.17
N ALA A 97 0.13 0.68 -9.27
CA ALA A 97 0.95 0.00 -10.27
C ALA A 97 0.51 0.30 -11.70
N VAL A 98 -0.79 0.26 -11.98
CA VAL A 98 -1.34 0.63 -13.29
C VAL A 98 -1.05 2.10 -13.61
N SER A 99 -1.26 3.00 -12.65
CA SER A 99 -1.00 4.44 -12.82
C SER A 99 0.48 4.72 -13.10
N ALA A 100 1.37 4.13 -12.31
CA ALA A 100 2.81 4.23 -12.51
C ALA A 100 3.23 3.67 -13.87
N TRP A 101 2.69 2.52 -14.29
CA TRP A 101 2.98 1.95 -15.60
C TRP A 101 2.55 2.86 -16.75
N LEU A 102 1.37 3.47 -16.68
CA LEU A 102 0.88 4.39 -17.70
C LEU A 102 1.80 5.61 -17.84
N ILE A 103 2.22 6.20 -16.72
CA ILE A 103 3.13 7.35 -16.68
C ILE A 103 4.53 6.96 -17.19
N LEU A 104 5.11 5.88 -16.67
CA LEU A 104 6.47 5.45 -17.03
C LEU A 104 6.58 4.98 -18.48
N SER A 105 5.50 4.46 -19.04
CA SER A 105 5.44 4.06 -20.45
C SER A 105 5.15 5.23 -21.41
N GLY A 106 4.96 6.46 -20.90
CA GLY A 106 4.61 7.62 -21.70
C GLY A 106 3.24 7.53 -22.37
N ARG A 107 2.33 6.71 -21.81
CA ARG A 107 0.94 6.60 -22.31
C ARG A 107 0.07 7.75 -21.83
N ILE A 108 0.49 8.46 -20.78
CA ILE A 108 -0.12 9.66 -20.18
C ILE A 108 0.99 10.62 -19.78
#